data_AF-A0A9E5PJG4-F1
#
_entry.id   AF-A0A9E5PJG4-F1
#
_cell.length_a   1.000
_cell.length_b   1.000
_cell.length_c   1.000
_cell.angle_alpha   90.00
_cell.angle_beta   90.00
_cell.angle_gamma   90.00
#
_symmetry.space_group_name_H-M   'P 1'
#
loop_
_entity.id
_entity.type
_entity.pdbx_description
1 polymer ?
#
loop_
_entity_poly.entity_id
_entity_poly.type
_entity_poly.pdbx_seq_one_letter_code
_entity_poly.pdbx_strand_id
1 'polypeptide(L)'
;MSQAEKQPRFKWVGESLCLDFNNTVDWAELEPVAGELLPSYERLVAWGEEAGLLSRGEGQQLLGRAKQRPEAARRALERAWELRSTIHRLFFAILRGELPEELDRLNTLLAEVPAQVRPDTTGPTFAWGWPSGANDLGGMLWPVVWSAGQLLTSPDVARVKTCANDRCGWLFLDASRKHNRKWCEMGVCGNRAKARRFYRRRKRLARTNDARTGR
;
A
#
# COMPACT_ATOMS: atom_id res chain seq x y z
N MET A 1 -19.34 -15.48 24.62
CA MET A 1 -19.61 -15.48 23.16
C MET A 1 -18.62 -14.52 22.52
N SER A 2 -17.52 -15.04 21.98
CA SER A 2 -16.41 -14.23 21.45
C SER A 2 -16.86 -13.50 20.19
N GLN A 3 -16.83 -12.17 20.21
CA GLN A 3 -16.92 -11.38 18.98
C GLN A 3 -15.65 -11.69 18.18
N ALA A 4 -15.73 -12.57 17.19
CA ALA A 4 -14.69 -12.69 16.19
C ALA A 4 -14.56 -11.32 15.51
N GLU A 5 -13.51 -10.56 15.85
CA GLU A 5 -13.22 -9.29 15.21
C GLU A 5 -13.12 -9.54 13.70
N LYS A 6 -14.06 -8.96 12.95
CA LYS A 6 -14.05 -9.05 11.49
C LYS A 6 -12.74 -8.44 11.01
N GLN A 7 -11.94 -9.24 10.30
CA GLN A 7 -10.68 -8.75 9.72
C GLN A 7 -10.95 -7.54 8.83
N PRO A 8 -10.09 -6.50 8.91
CA PRO A 8 -10.25 -5.32 8.08
C PRO A 8 -10.07 -5.68 6.59
N ARG A 9 -10.90 -5.09 5.74
CA ARG A 9 -10.84 -5.27 4.29
C ARG A 9 -9.64 -4.52 3.70
N PHE A 10 -9.01 -5.11 2.69
CA PHE A 10 -8.04 -4.40 1.88
C PHE A 10 -8.70 -3.25 1.10
N LYS A 11 -7.87 -2.27 0.73
CA LYS A 11 -8.29 -1.06 0.03
C LYS A 11 -7.46 -0.92 -1.23
N TRP A 12 -8.15 -0.65 -2.34
CA TRP A 12 -7.58 -0.51 -3.67
C TRP A 12 -7.78 0.94 -4.11
N VAL A 13 -6.94 1.84 -3.60
CA VAL A 13 -7.08 3.30 -3.78
C VAL A 13 -5.81 3.95 -4.31
N GLY A 14 -4.71 3.19 -4.38
CA GLY A 14 -3.42 3.61 -4.89
C GLY A 14 -3.42 3.80 -6.41
N GLU A 15 -4.32 3.13 -7.14
CA GLU A 15 -4.41 3.14 -8.62
C GLU A 15 -3.13 2.61 -9.30
N SER A 16 -2.31 1.87 -8.54
CA SER A 16 -1.11 1.17 -8.97
C SER A 16 -0.80 0.09 -7.93
N LEU A 17 -0.39 -1.10 -8.38
CA LEU A 17 -0.19 -2.26 -7.50
C LEU A 17 0.80 -1.98 -6.37
N CYS A 18 1.92 -1.32 -6.66
CA CYS A 18 2.91 -0.96 -5.63
C CYS A 18 2.35 0.00 -4.57
N LEU A 19 1.46 0.92 -4.98
CA LEU A 19 0.83 1.88 -4.06
C LEU A 19 -0.29 1.23 -3.24
N ASP A 20 -1.04 0.29 -3.82
CA ASP A 20 -2.03 -0.49 -3.07
C ASP A 20 -1.38 -1.39 -2.02
N PHE A 21 -0.24 -2.01 -2.36
CA PHE A 21 0.59 -2.72 -1.38
C PHE A 21 1.12 -1.78 -0.29
N ASN A 22 1.60 -0.59 -0.68
CA ASN A 22 2.08 0.43 0.24
C ASN A 22 1.01 0.85 1.27
N ASN A 23 -0.23 0.97 0.82
CA ASN A 23 -1.39 1.41 1.59
C ASN A 23 -2.01 0.32 2.46
N THR A 24 -1.25 -0.72 2.79
CA THR A 24 -1.66 -1.74 3.77
C THR A 24 -1.34 -1.37 5.22
N VAL A 25 -0.88 -0.13 5.45
CA VAL A 25 -0.67 0.48 6.76
C VAL A 25 -0.85 1.99 6.66
N ASP A 26 -1.28 2.65 7.73
CA ASP A 26 -1.27 4.11 7.83
C ASP A 26 0.16 4.60 8.15
N TRP A 27 0.53 5.72 7.53
CA TRP A 27 1.85 6.34 7.65
C TRP A 27 1.78 7.70 8.36
N ALA A 28 2.76 7.96 9.21
CA ALA A 28 3.12 9.30 9.64
C ALA A 28 4.51 9.63 9.08
N GLU A 29 4.52 10.46 8.04
CA GLU A 29 5.73 10.74 7.25
C GLU A 29 6.37 9.45 6.76
N LEU A 30 7.54 9.07 7.29
CA LEU A 30 8.32 7.91 6.83
C LEU A 30 8.07 6.63 7.63
N GLU A 31 7.27 6.70 8.70
CA GLU A 31 7.09 5.59 9.64
C GLU A 31 5.64 5.07 9.65
N PRO A 32 5.45 3.74 9.72
CA PRO A 32 4.12 3.15 9.87
C PRO A 32 3.61 3.41 11.30
N VAL A 33 2.34 3.78 11.44
CA VAL A 33 1.79 4.20 12.75
C VAL A 33 0.55 3.44 13.21
N ALA A 34 -0.28 2.94 12.29
CA ALA A 34 -1.52 2.27 12.64
C ALA A 34 -2.09 1.49 11.43
N GLY A 35 -3.17 0.75 11.65
CA GLY A 35 -3.95 0.19 10.55
C GLY A 35 -3.24 -0.90 9.75
N GLU A 36 -2.35 -1.67 10.38
CA GLU A 36 -1.68 -2.81 9.75
C GLU A 36 -2.69 -3.83 9.21
N LEU A 37 -2.71 -4.02 7.89
CA LEU A 37 -3.59 -4.96 7.19
C LEU A 37 -2.90 -6.30 6.89
N LEU A 38 -1.57 -6.36 7.01
CA LEU A 38 -0.72 -7.53 6.79
C LEU A 38 0.02 -7.95 8.08
N PRO A 39 -0.68 -8.24 9.19
CA PRO A 39 -0.05 -8.64 10.46
C PRO A 39 0.53 -10.06 10.43
N SER A 40 0.25 -10.85 9.38
CA SER A 40 0.67 -12.25 9.29
C SER A 40 0.89 -12.67 7.84
N TYR A 41 1.60 -13.79 7.65
CA TYR A 41 1.84 -14.35 6.32
C TYR A 41 0.54 -14.80 5.64
N GLU A 42 -0.45 -15.28 6.40
CA GLU A 42 -1.78 -15.61 5.89
C GLU A 42 -2.49 -14.39 5.31
N ARG A 43 -2.37 -13.23 5.96
CA ARG A 43 -2.91 -11.97 5.46
C ARG A 43 -2.18 -11.50 4.21
N LEU A 44 -0.87 -11.72 4.13
CA LEU A 44 -0.08 -11.45 2.93
C LEU A 44 -0.52 -12.31 1.74
N VAL A 45 -0.75 -13.62 1.96
CA VAL A 45 -1.29 -14.51 0.93
C VAL A 45 -2.70 -14.08 0.51
N ALA A 46 -3.59 -13.77 1.46
CA ALA A 46 -4.94 -13.29 1.15
C ALA A 46 -4.91 -11.97 0.36
N TRP A 47 -3.97 -11.07 0.66
CA TRP A 47 -3.76 -9.86 -0.14
C TRP A 47 -3.33 -10.20 -1.56
N GLY A 48 -2.39 -11.13 -1.73
CA GLY A 48 -1.96 -11.60 -3.05
C GLY A 48 -3.08 -12.25 -3.87
N GLU A 49 -3.98 -12.99 -3.22
CA GLU A 49 -5.18 -13.56 -3.87
C GLU A 49 -6.16 -12.45 -4.31
N GLU A 50 -6.49 -11.50 -3.43
CA GLU A 50 -7.40 -10.38 -3.78
C GLU A 50 -6.79 -9.42 -4.82
N ALA A 51 -5.46 -9.27 -4.84
CA ALA A 51 -4.73 -8.50 -5.84
C ALA A 51 -4.63 -9.22 -7.21
N GLY A 52 -5.04 -10.49 -7.29
CA GLY A 52 -4.91 -11.30 -8.50
C GLY A 52 -3.48 -11.77 -8.80
N LEU A 53 -2.58 -11.71 -7.82
CA LEU A 53 -1.19 -12.20 -7.95
C LEU A 53 -1.08 -13.71 -7.71
N LEU A 54 -2.09 -14.29 -7.05
CA LEU A 54 -2.19 -15.70 -6.74
C LEU A 54 -3.58 -16.21 -7.07
N SER A 55 -3.65 -17.39 -7.67
CA SER A 55 -4.87 -18.20 -7.60
C SER A 55 -5.08 -18.73 -6.18
N ARG A 56 -6.33 -19.07 -5.86
CA ARG A 56 -6.67 -19.72 -4.58
C ARG A 56 -5.90 -21.02 -4.33
N GLY A 57 -5.57 -21.75 -5.41
CA GLY A 57 -4.78 -22.98 -5.32
C GLY A 57 -3.33 -22.70 -4.93
N GLU A 58 -2.70 -21.70 -5.54
CA GLU A 58 -1.34 -21.27 -5.19
C GLU A 58 -1.27 -20.72 -3.77
N GLY A 59 -2.25 -19.92 -3.36
CA GLY A 59 -2.37 -19.44 -1.99
C GLY A 59 -2.41 -20.58 -0.97
N GLN A 60 -3.26 -21.59 -1.18
CA GLN A 60 -3.31 -22.78 -0.31
C GLN A 60 -1.98 -23.54 -0.24
N GLN A 61 -1.26 -23.66 -1.35
CA GLN A 61 0.05 -24.30 -1.37
C GLN A 61 1.09 -23.50 -0.56
N LEU A 62 1.10 -22.17 -0.70
CA LEU A 62 1.98 -21.29 0.08
C LEU A 62 1.67 -21.40 1.58
N LEU A 63 0.39 -21.40 1.97
CA LEU A 63 -0.02 -21.60 3.36
C LEU A 63 0.41 -22.97 3.90
N GLY A 64 0.28 -24.03 3.11
CA GLY A 64 0.76 -25.37 3.49
C GLY A 64 2.27 -25.39 3.74
N ARG A 65 3.05 -24.73 2.88
CA ARG A 65 4.51 -24.60 3.04
C ARG A 65 4.91 -23.70 4.20
N ALA A 66 4.16 -22.63 4.46
CA ALA A 66 4.39 -21.73 5.58
C ALA A 66 4.24 -22.47 6.92
N LYS A 67 3.24 -23.36 7.04
CA LYS A 67 3.07 -24.23 8.22
C LYS A 67 4.27 -25.17 8.45
N GLN A 68 4.88 -25.67 7.37
CA GLN A 68 6.07 -26.53 7.45
C GLN A 68 7.35 -25.74 7.74
N ARG A 69 7.38 -24.44 7.41
CA ARG A 69 8.57 -23.57 7.50
C ARG A 69 8.22 -22.21 8.13
N PRO A 70 7.80 -22.17 9.41
CA PRO A 70 7.30 -20.96 10.05
C PRO A 70 8.31 -19.82 10.06
N GLU A 71 9.60 -20.11 10.31
CA GLU A 71 10.65 -19.09 10.28
C GLU A 71 10.89 -18.50 8.88
N ALA A 72 10.73 -19.30 7.83
CA ALA A 72 10.83 -18.80 6.46
C ALA A 72 9.62 -17.92 6.09
N ALA A 73 8.42 -18.27 6.58
CA ALA A 73 7.22 -17.45 6.40
C ALA A 73 7.32 -16.11 7.15
N ARG A 74 7.84 -16.12 8.38
CA ARG A 74 8.13 -14.90 9.15
C ARG A 74 9.11 -13.99 8.41
N ARG A 75 10.25 -14.53 7.94
CA ARG A 75 11.22 -13.75 7.14
C ARG A 75 10.61 -13.22 5.84
N ALA A 76 9.71 -13.97 5.20
CA ALA A 76 9.03 -13.49 4.00
C ALA A 76 8.08 -12.32 4.32
N LEU A 77 7.38 -12.36 5.45
CA LEU A 77 6.55 -11.26 5.92
C LEU A 77 7.39 -10.01 6.29
N GLU A 78 8.52 -10.20 6.97
CA GLU A 78 9.44 -9.11 7.30
C GLU A 78 9.98 -8.43 6.04
N ARG A 79 10.41 -9.21 5.04
CA ARG A 79 10.82 -8.67 3.73
C ARG A 79 9.67 -7.94 3.01
N ALA A 80 8.43 -8.38 3.18
CA ALA A 80 7.26 -7.68 2.64
C ALA A 80 7.08 -6.31 3.29
N TRP A 81 7.25 -6.21 4.62
CA TRP A 81 7.22 -4.93 5.33
C TRP A 81 8.39 -4.03 4.95
N GLU A 82 9.59 -4.58 4.76
CA GLU A 82 10.75 -3.83 4.29
C GLU A 82 10.51 -3.27 2.89
N LEU A 83 10.03 -4.10 1.94
CA LEU A 83 9.64 -3.64 0.60
C LEU A 83 8.63 -2.50 0.68
N ARG A 84 7.61 -2.65 1.54
CA ARG A 84 6.59 -1.62 1.75
C ARG A 84 7.20 -0.31 2.23
N SER A 85 8.10 -0.35 3.22
CA SER A 85 8.82 0.84 3.71
C SER A 85 9.73 1.47 2.65
N THR A 86 10.44 0.66 1.86
CA THR A 86 11.26 1.12 0.74
C THR A 86 10.39 1.84 -0.31
N ILE A 87 9.26 1.27 -0.71
CA ILE A 87 8.30 1.92 -1.63
C ILE A 87 7.81 3.25 -1.06
N HIS A 88 7.37 3.26 0.20
CA HIS A 88 6.83 4.47 0.83
C HIS A 88 7.84 5.61 0.84
N ARG A 89 9.03 5.34 1.40
CA ARG A 89 10.11 6.32 1.51
C ARG A 89 10.56 6.82 0.16
N LEU A 90 10.65 5.94 -0.84
CA LEU A 90 11.04 6.30 -2.19
C LEU A 90 10.06 7.31 -2.82
N PHE A 91 8.77 6.99 -2.83
CA PHE A 91 7.78 7.90 -3.42
C PHE A 91 7.56 9.16 -2.56
N PHE A 92 7.69 9.06 -1.23
CA PHE A 92 7.59 10.21 -0.35
C PHE A 92 8.73 11.23 -0.57
N ALA A 93 9.97 10.75 -0.80
CA ALA A 93 11.10 11.61 -1.17
C ALA A 93 10.86 12.32 -2.51
N ILE A 94 10.37 11.59 -3.52
CA ILE A 94 10.02 12.18 -4.84
C ILE A 94 8.97 13.29 -4.69
N LEU A 95 7.95 13.09 -3.86
CA LEU A 95 6.91 14.10 -3.60
C LEU A 95 7.46 15.38 -2.97
N ARG A 96 8.60 15.28 -2.27
CA ARG A 96 9.30 16.43 -1.67
C ARG A 96 10.34 17.06 -2.61
N GLY A 97 10.52 16.50 -3.81
CA GLY A 97 11.56 16.93 -4.74
C GLY A 97 12.97 16.52 -4.31
N GLU A 98 13.08 15.47 -3.50
CA GLU A 98 14.34 14.95 -2.96
C GLU A 98 14.78 13.71 -3.75
N LEU A 99 16.10 13.45 -3.81
CA LEU A 99 16.63 12.22 -4.38
C LEU A 99 16.39 11.06 -3.38
N PRO A 100 15.74 9.96 -3.79
CA PRO A 100 15.46 8.86 -2.86
C PRO A 100 16.72 8.07 -2.48
N GLU A 101 17.02 7.98 -1.19
CA GLU A 101 18.07 7.09 -0.66
C GLU A 101 17.78 5.60 -0.92
N GLU A 102 16.49 5.25 -1.01
CA GLU A 102 16.01 3.89 -1.23
C GLU A 102 16.11 3.41 -2.69
N LEU A 103 16.63 4.25 -3.60
CA LEU A 103 16.73 3.91 -5.02
C LEU A 103 17.62 2.68 -5.27
N ASP A 104 18.78 2.61 -4.63
CA ASP A 104 19.69 1.45 -4.77
C ASP A 104 19.07 0.17 -4.20
N ARG A 105 18.26 0.31 -3.16
CA ARG A 105 17.53 -0.82 -2.58
C ARG A 105 16.45 -1.32 -3.54
N LEU A 106 15.69 -0.42 -4.17
CA LEU A 106 14.75 -0.81 -5.22
C LEU A 106 15.47 -1.46 -6.41
N ASN A 107 16.61 -0.92 -6.85
CA ASN A 107 17.40 -1.52 -7.94
C ASN A 107 17.88 -2.94 -7.60
N THR A 108 18.29 -3.18 -6.35
CA THR A 108 18.67 -4.52 -5.88
C THR A 108 17.48 -5.48 -5.95
N LEU A 109 16.30 -5.06 -5.48
CA LEU A 109 15.08 -5.87 -5.53
C LEU A 109 14.64 -6.14 -6.98
N LEU A 110 14.76 -5.15 -7.87
CA LEU A 110 14.46 -5.30 -9.30
C LEU A 110 15.40 -6.30 -9.98
N ALA A 111 16.66 -6.36 -9.58
CA ALA A 111 17.63 -7.34 -10.09
C ALA A 111 17.32 -8.79 -9.66
N GLU A 112 16.60 -8.97 -8.54
CA GLU A 112 16.11 -10.27 -8.08
C GLU A 112 14.84 -10.73 -8.80
N VAL A 113 14.13 -9.82 -9.47
CA VAL A 113 12.91 -10.16 -10.22
C VAL A 113 13.26 -11.15 -11.33
N PRO A 114 12.66 -12.36 -11.36
CA PRO A 114 13.02 -13.37 -12.33
C PRO A 114 12.76 -12.92 -13.78
N ALA A 115 13.76 -13.10 -14.65
CA ALA A 115 13.73 -12.65 -16.05
C ALA A 115 12.69 -13.33 -16.96
N GLN A 116 11.98 -14.36 -16.48
CA GLN A 116 11.07 -15.18 -17.29
C GLN A 116 9.65 -14.62 -17.35
N VAL A 117 9.53 -13.31 -17.52
CA VAL A 117 8.23 -12.66 -17.69
C VAL A 117 7.78 -12.85 -19.14
N ARG A 118 6.94 -13.85 -19.39
CA ARG A 118 6.33 -14.10 -20.71
C ARG A 118 4.88 -13.66 -20.69
N PRO A 119 4.36 -13.10 -21.78
CA PRO A 119 2.92 -12.96 -21.98
C PRO A 119 2.25 -14.33 -21.81
N ASP A 120 1.50 -14.52 -20.73
CA ASP A 120 0.64 -15.67 -20.52
C ASP A 120 -0.59 -15.54 -21.43
N THR A 121 -0.95 -16.63 -22.08
CA THR A 121 -2.06 -16.74 -23.04
C THR A 121 -3.25 -17.50 -22.47
N THR A 122 -3.27 -17.77 -21.15
CA THR A 122 -4.37 -18.49 -20.47
C THR A 122 -5.68 -17.69 -20.38
N GLY A 123 -5.68 -16.41 -20.76
CA GLY A 123 -6.86 -15.54 -20.79
C GLY A 123 -7.07 -14.80 -22.13
N PRO A 124 -8.15 -14.01 -22.26
CA PRO A 124 -8.43 -13.20 -23.46
C PRO A 124 -7.43 -12.04 -23.66
N THR A 125 -6.55 -11.80 -22.69
CA THR A 125 -5.52 -10.76 -22.71
C THR A 125 -4.19 -11.33 -22.25
N PHE A 126 -3.11 -10.75 -22.75
CA PHE A 126 -1.76 -11.07 -22.30
C PHE A 126 -1.48 -10.51 -20.90
N ALA A 127 -0.92 -11.34 -20.03
CA ALA A 127 -0.45 -10.93 -18.71
C ALA A 127 1.02 -11.34 -18.51
N TRP A 128 1.73 -10.63 -17.65
CA TRP A 128 3.08 -11.05 -17.26
C TRP A 128 3.01 -12.33 -16.43
N GLY A 129 3.61 -13.42 -16.92
CA GLY A 129 3.78 -14.66 -16.16
C GLY A 129 4.97 -14.54 -15.20
N TRP A 130 4.74 -14.82 -13.92
CA TRP A 130 5.79 -14.80 -12.90
C TRP A 130 6.15 -16.25 -12.57
N PRO A 131 7.44 -16.64 -12.53
CA PRO A 131 7.76 -17.99 -12.13
C PRO A 131 7.30 -18.20 -10.70
N SER A 132 6.26 -19.03 -10.55
CA SER A 132 5.78 -19.54 -9.28
C SER A 132 6.82 -20.51 -8.75
N GLY A 133 7.95 -19.98 -8.29
CA GLY A 133 9.01 -20.76 -7.69
C GLY A 133 8.44 -21.53 -6.52
N ALA A 134 8.28 -22.84 -6.67
CA ALA A 134 7.67 -23.72 -5.69
C ALA A 134 8.33 -23.69 -4.29
N ASN A 135 9.46 -22.99 -4.13
CA ASN A 135 10.18 -22.85 -2.86
C ASN A 135 10.19 -21.44 -2.27
N ASP A 136 9.77 -20.41 -3.00
CA ASP A 136 9.89 -19.01 -2.54
C ASP A 136 8.59 -18.50 -1.91
N LEU A 137 8.61 -18.33 -0.58
CA LEU A 137 7.49 -17.74 0.16
C LEU A 137 7.35 -16.23 -0.07
N GLY A 138 8.37 -15.55 -0.62
CA GLY A 138 8.32 -14.11 -0.94
C GLY A 138 7.93 -13.80 -2.38
N GLY A 139 8.03 -14.77 -3.29
CA GLY A 139 8.00 -14.52 -4.73
C GLY A 139 6.69 -13.95 -5.28
N MET A 140 5.58 -14.07 -4.55
CA MET A 140 4.31 -13.43 -4.90
C MET A 140 4.39 -11.89 -4.96
N LEU A 141 5.45 -11.28 -4.40
CA LEU A 141 5.64 -9.83 -4.40
C LEU A 141 6.53 -9.32 -5.54
N TRP A 142 7.07 -10.17 -6.41
CA TRP A 142 7.77 -9.71 -7.63
C TRP A 142 6.94 -8.77 -8.52
N PRO A 143 5.63 -9.00 -8.73
CA PRO A 143 4.79 -8.05 -9.44
C PRO A 143 4.74 -6.67 -8.77
N VAL A 144 4.81 -6.61 -7.43
CA VAL A 144 4.80 -5.36 -6.66
C VAL A 144 6.11 -4.59 -6.85
N VAL A 145 7.24 -5.29 -6.77
CA VAL A 145 8.58 -4.71 -7.02
C VAL A 145 8.65 -4.15 -8.45
N TRP A 146 8.22 -4.94 -9.43
CA TRP A 146 8.18 -4.53 -10.83
C TRP A 146 7.27 -3.31 -11.05
N SER A 147 6.06 -3.33 -10.46
CA SER A 147 5.13 -2.21 -10.53
C SER A 147 5.71 -0.92 -9.96
N ALA A 148 6.54 -0.99 -8.90
CA ALA A 148 7.22 0.18 -8.35
C ALA A 148 8.23 0.77 -9.35
N GLY A 149 9.06 -0.09 -9.98
CA GLY A 149 10.00 0.35 -11.02
C GLY A 149 9.30 0.93 -12.25
N GLN A 150 8.20 0.31 -12.69
CA GLN A 150 7.38 0.82 -13.80
C GLN A 150 6.78 2.20 -13.49
N LEU A 151 6.19 2.37 -12.30
CA LEU A 151 5.63 3.66 -11.89
C LEU A 151 6.73 4.73 -11.81
N LEU A 152 7.87 4.40 -11.19
CA LEU A 152 9.01 5.31 -11.05
C LEU A 152 9.56 5.82 -12.38
N THR A 153 9.59 4.95 -13.40
CA THR A 153 10.14 5.27 -14.73
C THR A 153 9.11 5.83 -15.71
N SER A 154 7.86 5.96 -15.28
CA SER A 154 6.76 6.47 -16.10
C SER A 154 6.49 7.97 -15.86
N PRO A 155 5.84 8.67 -16.80
CA PRO A 155 5.36 10.04 -16.57
C PRO A 155 4.37 10.16 -15.40
N ASP A 156 3.73 9.06 -15.02
CA ASP A 156 2.74 9.01 -13.94
C ASP A 156 3.35 9.20 -12.56
N VAL A 157 4.68 9.08 -12.40
CA VAL A 157 5.36 9.42 -11.15
C VAL A 157 5.04 10.84 -10.67
N ALA A 158 4.90 11.80 -11.60
CA ALA A 158 4.57 13.20 -11.30
C ALA A 158 3.14 13.39 -10.80
N ARG A 159 2.28 12.37 -10.94
CA ARG A 159 0.88 12.37 -10.51
C ARG A 159 0.67 11.63 -9.20
N VAL A 160 1.70 11.02 -8.63
CA VAL A 160 1.64 10.44 -7.29
C VAL A 160 1.37 11.55 -6.29
N LYS A 161 0.56 11.26 -5.25
CA LYS A 161 0.21 12.19 -4.18
C LYS A 161 0.06 11.45 -2.85
N THR A 162 0.32 12.16 -1.76
CA THR A 162 -0.03 11.72 -0.41
C THR A 162 -1.42 12.20 -0.01
N CYS A 163 -2.14 11.38 0.74
CA CYS A 163 -3.42 11.74 1.34
C CYS A 163 -3.28 12.95 2.28
N ALA A 164 -4.07 14.00 2.05
CA ALA A 164 -4.08 15.21 2.87
C ALA A 164 -4.70 15.03 4.28
N ASN A 165 -5.01 13.79 4.68
CA ASN A 165 -5.37 13.46 6.04
C ASN A 165 -4.07 13.19 6.83
N ASP A 166 -3.80 14.03 7.82
CA ASP A 166 -2.65 14.00 8.75
C ASP A 166 -2.44 12.65 9.47
N ARG A 167 -3.43 11.77 9.49
CA ARG A 167 -3.37 10.43 10.12
C ARG A 167 -3.57 9.29 9.13
N CYS A 168 -3.11 9.44 7.90
CA CYS A 168 -3.28 8.42 6.87
C CYS A 168 -1.98 8.20 6.10
N GLY A 169 -1.42 9.25 5.50
CA GLY A 169 -0.14 9.15 4.78
C GLY A 169 -0.13 8.23 3.55
N TRP A 170 -1.27 7.64 3.18
CA TRP A 170 -1.39 6.78 2.00
C TRP A 170 -1.04 7.50 0.70
N LEU A 171 -0.39 6.79 -0.20
CA LEU A 171 0.03 7.26 -1.52
C LEU A 171 -0.97 6.82 -2.59
N PHE A 172 -1.23 7.67 -3.58
CA PHE A 172 -2.10 7.30 -4.70
C PHE A 172 -1.71 8.04 -5.98
N LEU A 173 -1.99 7.45 -7.13
CA LEU A 173 -1.91 8.12 -8.41
C LEU A 173 -3.17 8.96 -8.65
N ASP A 174 -3.00 10.25 -8.95
CA ASP A 174 -4.14 11.13 -9.24
C ASP A 174 -4.64 10.96 -10.68
N ALA A 175 -5.55 10.01 -10.88
CA ALA A 175 -6.31 9.77 -12.12
C ALA A 175 -7.55 10.64 -12.30
N SER A 176 -7.76 11.65 -11.45
CA SER A 176 -8.88 12.57 -11.65
C SER A 176 -8.66 13.45 -12.88
N ARG A 177 -9.73 13.75 -13.62
CA ARG A 177 -9.70 14.59 -14.84
C ARG A 177 -9.04 15.96 -14.64
N LYS A 178 -9.06 16.49 -13.41
CA LYS A 178 -8.50 17.80 -13.05
C LYS A 178 -7.19 17.70 -12.25
N HIS A 179 -6.67 16.49 -12.05
CA HIS A 179 -5.51 16.20 -11.20
C HIS A 179 -5.54 16.96 -9.86
N ASN A 180 -6.71 16.96 -9.20
CA ASN A 180 -6.94 17.70 -7.97
C ASN A 180 -7.45 16.83 -6.81
N ARG A 181 -7.29 15.51 -6.90
CA ARG A 181 -7.60 14.59 -5.80
C ARG A 181 -6.67 14.91 -4.63
N LYS A 182 -7.25 15.13 -3.45
CA LYS A 182 -6.52 15.44 -2.21
C LYS A 182 -6.54 14.31 -1.19
N TRP A 183 -7.41 13.32 -1.36
CA TRP A 183 -7.64 12.27 -0.38
C TRP A 183 -7.61 10.91 -1.08
N CYS A 184 -7.03 9.91 -0.42
CA CYS A 184 -7.06 8.52 -0.90
C CYS A 184 -8.51 8.02 -1.06
N GLU A 185 -9.43 8.41 -0.18
CA GLU A 185 -10.84 8.12 -0.37
C GLU A 185 -11.68 9.30 0.12
N MET A 186 -12.56 9.81 -0.74
CA MET A 186 -13.46 10.91 -0.36
C MET A 186 -14.40 10.50 0.78
N GLY A 187 -14.93 9.28 0.71
CA GLY A 187 -15.90 8.72 1.67
C GLY A 187 -15.33 8.55 3.08
N VAL A 188 -14.02 8.31 3.19
CA VAL A 188 -13.34 8.06 4.47
C VAL A 188 -12.50 9.27 4.88
N CYS A 189 -11.36 9.50 4.21
CA CYS A 189 -10.41 10.55 4.58
C CYS A 189 -10.96 11.96 4.29
N GLY A 190 -11.64 12.14 3.15
CA GLY A 190 -12.28 13.42 2.79
C GLY A 190 -13.35 13.84 3.81
N ASN A 191 -14.25 12.93 4.16
CA ASN A 191 -15.30 13.18 5.14
C ASN A 191 -14.74 13.40 6.56
N ARG A 192 -13.73 12.62 6.98
CA ARG A 192 -13.05 12.81 8.27
C ARG A 192 -12.36 14.18 8.36
N ALA A 193 -11.76 14.66 7.27
CA ALA A 193 -11.19 16.00 7.20
C ALA A 193 -12.28 17.10 7.30
N LYS A 194 -13.40 16.96 6.57
CA LYS A 194 -14.54 17.89 6.64
C LYS A 194 -15.13 17.96 8.06
N ALA A 195 -15.35 16.82 8.70
CA ALA A 195 -15.88 16.75 10.07
C ALA A 195 -14.97 17.47 11.08
N ARG A 196 -13.65 17.22 11.01
CA ARG A 196 -12.67 17.91 11.86
C ARG A 196 -12.67 19.42 11.66
N ARG A 197 -12.75 19.89 10.41
CA ARG A 197 -12.85 21.33 10.11
C ARG A 197 -14.12 21.94 10.70
N PHE A 198 -15.26 21.27 10.58
CA PHE A 198 -16.53 21.72 11.17
C PHE A 198 -16.45 21.83 12.70
N TYR A 199 -15.91 20.79 13.37
CA TYR A 199 -15.74 20.80 14.82
C TYR A 199 -14.79 21.91 15.29
N ARG A 200 -13.64 22.10 14.62
CA ARG A 200 -12.70 23.20 14.92
C ARG A 200 -13.38 24.57 14.78
N ARG A 201 -14.20 24.77 13.74
CA ARG A 201 -14.97 26.02 13.55
C ARG A 201 -15.98 26.24 14.69
N ARG A 202 -16.74 25.20 15.08
CA ARG A 202 -17.69 25.30 16.21
C ARG A 202 -16.99 25.62 17.53
N LYS A 203 -15.87 24.95 17.83
CA LYS A 203 -15.09 25.21 19.04
C LYS A 203 -14.52 26.63 19.05
N ARG A 204 -14.05 27.14 17.91
CA ARG A 204 -13.59 28.53 17.78
C ARG A 204 -14.74 29.51 18.05
N LEU A 205 -15.91 29.28 17.45
CA LEU A 205 -17.10 30.12 17.63
C LEU A 205 -17.60 30.15 19.09
N ALA A 206 -17.62 28.99 19.76
CA ALA A 206 -17.97 28.90 21.18
C ALA A 206 -16.98 29.69 22.05
N ARG A 207 -15.67 29.53 21.84
CA ARG A 207 -14.64 30.28 22.57
C ARG A 207 -14.71 31.80 22.36
N THR A 208 -15.07 32.25 21.15
CA THR A 208 -15.27 33.69 20.89
C THR A 208 -16.54 34.25 21.53
N ASN A 209 -17.57 33.42 21.73
CA ASN A 209 -18.78 33.84 22.43
C ASN A 209 -18.53 33.91 23.95
N ASP A 210 -17.86 32.93 24.54
CA ASP A 210 -17.48 32.95 25.96
C ASP A 210 -16.60 34.16 26.32
N ALA A 211 -15.68 34.53 25.42
CA ALA A 211 -14.83 35.72 25.58
C ALA A 211 -15.59 37.05 25.41
N ARG A 212 -16.78 37.05 24.80
CA ARG A 212 -17.63 38.25 24.65
C ARG A 212 -18.65 38.41 25.77
N THR A 213 -19.08 37.33 26.41
CA THR A 213 -20.08 37.34 27.50
C THR A 213 -19.48 37.49 28.90
N GLY A 214 -18.14 37.43 29.05
CA GLY A 214 -17.43 37.61 30.31
C GLY A 214 -17.06 39.06 30.65
N ARG A 215 -17.89 40.05 30.28
CA ARG A 215 -17.75 41.46 30.68
C ARG A 215 -18.95 41.90 31.50
#